data_AF-A0A1X1QGN9-F1
#
_entry.id   AF-A0A1X1QGN9-F1
#
_cell.length_a   1.000
_cell.length_b   1.000
_cell.length_c   1.000
_cell.angle_alpha   90.00
_cell.angle_beta   90.00
_cell.angle_gamma   90.00
#
_symmetry.space_group_name_H-M   'P 1'
#
loop_
_entity.id
_entity.type
_entity.pdbx_description
1 polymer ?
#
loop_
_entity_poly.entity_id
_entity_poly.type
_entity_poly.pdbx_seq_one_letter_code
_entity_poly.pdbx_strand_id
1 'polypeptide(L)' 'MEYLTSGNPQGPLRRLDPNAGKSFSVGQSQQLDLNLTIQLALDKNKDFLSQFNVDNRAFIEASYSFE' A
#
# COMPACT_ATOMS: atom_id res chain seq x y z
N MET A 1 30.31 7.35 13.07
CA MET A 1 29.06 6.59 13.10
C MET A 1 28.33 7.02 14.36
N GLU A 2 27.57 8.10 14.23
CA GLU A 2 26.91 8.75 15.37
C GLU A 2 25.54 8.08 15.54
N TYR A 3 25.47 7.06 16.41
CA TYR A 3 24.19 6.54 16.86
C TYR A 3 23.61 7.58 17.82
N LEU A 4 22.74 8.45 17.32
CA LEU A 4 21.96 9.33 18.18
C LEU A 4 20.98 8.44 18.95
N THR A 5 21.34 8.21 20.21
CA THR A 5 20.64 7.41 21.23
C THR A 5 19.26 7.97 21.55
N SER A 6 18.34 7.97 20.60
CA SER A 6 16.92 8.14 20.86
C SER A 6 16.42 6.83 21.46
N GLY A 7 16.57 6.68 22.77
CA GLY A 7 15.97 5.59 23.56
C GLY A 7 14.44 5.60 23.57
N ASN A 8 13.79 6.12 22.53
CA ASN A 8 12.37 6.00 22.34
C ASN A 8 12.06 4.63 21.71
N PRO A 9 11.17 3.83 22.32
CA PRO A 9 10.69 2.62 21.67
C PRO A 9 10.16 2.96 20.29
N GLN A 10 10.61 2.21 19.28
CA GLN A 10 10.11 2.35 17.91
C GLN A 10 8.58 2.29 17.94
N GLY A 11 7.93 3.38 17.52
CA GLY A 11 6.48 3.43 17.42
C GLY A 11 5.97 2.46 16.35
N PRO A 12 4.66 2.16 16.35
CA PRO A 12 4.08 1.31 15.31
C PRO A 12 4.33 1.91 13.93
N LEU A 13 4.76 1.07 12.98
CA LEU A 13 4.93 1.45 11.58
C LEU A 13 3.62 2.10 11.08
N ARG A 14 3.72 3.33 10.58
CA ARG A 14 2.57 4.05 10.06
C ARG A 14 2.53 3.90 8.54
N ARG A 15 1.43 3.34 8.05
CA ARG A 15 1.17 3.16 6.61
C ARG A 15 -0.17 3.79 6.24
N LEU A 16 -0.23 4.42 5.08
CA LEU A 16 -1.47 4.93 4.50
C LEU A 16 -1.79 4.12 3.24
N ASP A 17 -2.93 3.43 3.26
CA ASP A 17 -3.33 2.48 2.22
C ASP A 17 -4.63 2.92 1.52
N PRO A 18 -4.63 3.95 0.66
CA PRO A 18 -5.82 4.31 -0.08
C PRO A 18 -6.12 3.22 -1.12
N ASN A 19 -7.40 2.87 -1.18
CA ASN A 19 -7.93 1.94 -2.17
C ASN A 19 -9.05 2.64 -2.95
N ALA A 20 -9.08 2.38 -4.25
CA ALA A 20 -10.11 2.87 -5.15
C ALA A 20 -10.47 1.74 -6.11
N GLY A 21 -11.76 1.41 -6.16
CA GLY A 21 -12.29 0.35 -7.03
C GLY A 21 -13.41 0.87 -7.89
N LYS A 22 -13.55 0.30 -9.10
CA LYS A 22 -14.72 0.53 -9.95
C LYS A 22 -15.15 -0.75 -10.64
N SER A 23 -16.42 -1.06 -10.49
CA SER A 23 -17.10 -2.14 -11.19
C SER A 23 -17.79 -1.60 -12.45
N PHE A 24 -17.77 -2.42 -13.51
CA PHE A 24 -18.44 -2.17 -14.77
C PHE A 24 -19.26 -3.40 -15.14
N SER A 25 -20.56 -3.21 -15.39
CA SER A 25 -21.34 -4.22 -16.10
C SER A 25 -21.03 -4.08 -17.58
N VAL A 26 -20.37 -5.09 -18.14
CA VAL A 26 -19.92 -5.08 -19.55
C VAL A 26 -20.96 -5.75 -20.47
N GLY A 27 -21.79 -6.62 -19.90
CA GLY A 27 -22.86 -7.34 -20.59
C GLY A 27 -23.79 -8.04 -19.59
N GLN A 28 -24.77 -8.77 -20.11
CA GLN A 28 -25.65 -9.60 -19.29
C GLN A 28 -24.81 -10.71 -18.63
N SER A 29 -24.82 -10.75 -17.30
CA SER A 29 -24.02 -11.67 -16.48
C SER A 29 -22.50 -11.52 -16.62
N GLN A 30 -21.99 -10.37 -17.10
CA GLN A 30 -20.55 -10.10 -17.21
C GLN A 30 -20.16 -8.87 -16.39
N GLN A 31 -19.15 -9.02 -15.54
CA GLN A 31 -18.66 -7.95 -14.69
C GLN A 31 -17.13 -7.81 -14.81
N LEU A 32 -16.68 -6.56 -14.91
CA LEU A 32 -15.28 -6.18 -14.85
C LEU A 32 -15.06 -5.29 -13.62
N ASP A 33 -14.18 -5.71 -12.74
CA ASP A 33 -13.76 -4.96 -11.55
C ASP A 33 -12.32 -4.50 -11.73
N LEU A 34 -12.11 -3.18 -11.60
CA LEU A 34 -10.78 -2.57 -11.59
C LEU A 34 -10.50 -2.04 -10.19
N ASN A 35 -9.41 -2.47 -9.57
CA ASN A 35 -8.98 -2.00 -8.26
C ASN A 35 -7.58 -1.42 -8.32
N LEU A 36 -7.40 -0.28 -7.66
CA LEU A 36 -6.12 0.38 -7.42
C LEU A 36 -5.90 0.45 -5.91
N THR A 37 -4.81 -0.13 -5.45
CA THR A 37 -4.37 -0.01 -4.06
C THR A 37 -2.98 0.61 -4.03
N ILE A 38 -2.81 1.69 -3.26
CA ILE A 38 -1.50 2.29 -3.03
C ILE A 38 -1.14 2.01 -1.57
N GLN A 39 0.12 1.69 -1.30
CA GLN A 39 0.66 1.55 0.05
C GLN A 39 1.77 2.58 0.23
N LEU A 40 1.52 3.59 1.07
CA LEU A 40 2.47 4.66 1.36
C LEU A 40 3.07 4.48 2.76
N ALA A 41 4.39 4.39 2.80
CA ALA A 41 5.15 4.37 4.03
C ALA A 41 5.23 5.79 4.62
N LEU A 42 4.56 6.04 5.76
CA LEU A 42 4.55 7.36 6.40
C LEU A 42 5.62 7.52 7.49
N ASP A 43 6.48 6.52 7.65
CA ASP A 43 7.55 6.56 8.63
C ASP A 43 8.77 7.30 8.07
N LYS A 44 9.28 8.25 8.84
CA LYS A 44 10.40 9.14 8.44
C LYS A 44 11.72 8.77 9.10
N ASN A 45 11.75 7.68 9.88
CA ASN A 45 12.94 7.29 10.62
C ASN A 45 14.01 6.76 9.66
N LYS A 46 15.03 7.58 9.37
CA LYS A 46 16.14 7.25 8.46
C LYS A 46 16.89 5.98 8.87
N ASP A 47 17.01 5.73 10.17
CA ASP A 47 17.65 4.52 10.70
C ASP A 47 16.84 3.25 10.36
N PHE A 48 15.51 3.35 10.28
CA PHE A 48 14.61 2.26 9.91
C PHE A 48 14.57 2.01 8.39
N LEU A 49 14.62 3.09 7.59
CA LEU A 49 14.73 3.01 6.12
C LEU A 49 16.02 2.32 5.64
N SER A 50 17.05 2.26 6.48
CA SER A 50 18.29 1.52 6.17
C SER A 50 18.18 0.00 6.39
N GLN A 51 17.21 -0.45 7.20
CA GLN A 51 17.05 -1.86 7.58
C GLN A 51 15.76 -2.49 7.03
N PHE A 52 14.78 -1.68 6.65
CA PHE A 52 13.54 -2.11 6.02
C PHE A 52 13.37 -1.40 4.68
N ASN A 53 13.07 -2.16 3.64
CA ASN A 53 12.67 -1.62 2.34
C ASN A 53 11.21 -1.13 2.45
N VAL A 54 11.01 -0.01 3.15
CA VAL A 54 9.70 0.63 3.34
C VAL A 54 9.37 1.41 2.06
N ASP A 55 9.31 0.68 0.95
CA ASP A 55 9.04 1.25 -0.36
C ASP A 55 7.54 1.51 -0.53
N ASN A 56 7.22 2.61 -1.19
CA ASN A 56 5.87 2.87 -1.65
C ASN A 56 5.51 1.82 -2.72
N ARG A 57 4.34 1.19 -2.58
CA ARG A 57 3.87 0.16 -3.53
C ARG A 57 2.56 0.59 -4.16
N ALA A 58 2.35 0.19 -5.40
CA ALA A 58 1.09 0.34 -6.11
C ALA A 58 0.69 -1.02 -6.67
N PHE A 59 -0.57 -1.39 -6.48
CA PHE A 59 -1.19 -2.61 -6.98
C PHE A 59 -2.34 -2.20 -7.88
N ILE A 60 -2.35 -2.74 -9.09
CA ILE A 60 -3.46 -2.58 -10.04
C ILE A 60 -3.97 -3.99 -10.31
N GLU A 61 -5.26 -4.19 -10.07
CA GLU A 61 -5.93 -5.47 -10.22
C GLU A 61 -7.11 -5.30 -11.17
N ALA A 62 -7.26 -6.24 -12.08
CA ALA A 62 -8.39 -6.33 -12.99
C ALA A 62 -8.97 -7.74 -12.88
N SER A 63 -10.23 -7.83 -12.47
CA SER A 63 -10.95 -9.09 -12.33
C SER A 63 -12.12 -9.11 -13.30
N TYR A 64 -12.27 -10.19 -14.05
CA TYR A 64 -13.39 -10.41 -14.95
C TYR A 64 -14.16 -11.66 -14.53
N SER A 65 -15.47 -11.53 -14.36
CA SER A 65 -16.37 -12.63 -13.99
C SER A 65 -17.51 -12.76 -14.98
N PHE A 66 -17.95 -14.00 -15.17
CA PHE A 66 -19.12 -14.37 -15.98
C PHE A 66 -19.90 -15.48 -15.27
N GLU A 67 -21.22 -15.37 -15.26
CA GLU A 67 -22.16 -16.43 -14.84
C GLU A 67 -22.86 -17.07 -16.04
#